data_AF-A0A838SFA8-F1
#
_entry.id   AF-A0A838SFA8-F1
#
_cell.length_a   1.000
_cell.length_b   1.000
_cell.length_c   1.000
_cell.angle_alpha   90.00
_cell.angle_beta   90.00
_cell.angle_gamma   90.00
#
_symmetry.space_group_name_H-M   'P 1'
#
loop_
_entity.id
_entity.type
_entity.pdbx_description
1 polymer ?
#
loop_
_entity_poly.entity_id
_entity_poly.type
_entity_poly.pdbx_seq_one_letter_code
_entity_poly.pdbx_strand_id
1 'polypeptide(L)'
;MKSVVVISYNFPPDGSAGVYRPLRFVRHLPDVGWHPTVVASGNTPQGRNDPGLLSLVPDHVEVVRVPGADAWQRFQAWRGRRSIKMLSGSSPENASGINETPPPSMRSYLRSFVRKAESYYYHPDLAMPWITPGMTATVKVCQRTGAKVIWVTGGPWSSFVVARKASLQSGVPYVLDFRDSWTLAGSPFDDDRPGWAKRRDRRLLYQILEGAQAVIFRYHSEAECYWQAYPGALELSRIHIIPNGFDGTIAAYNPDAGSQTTCVVLYAGTIAPYRYDTLLQGIRLLKQSSPVLVGYLQLLFVGEGTEAINRAAGILGVLDVVKIMSAVSYAEVCRLQAEANALLLLGLIPMKGYELCGSKVFSYLKAGRPIIGILPEDEMRTVLHRVGVRTIADIESPSEIATVFRQVLEAWREGTLSSFVPDRKSSETYSAKQQTLALVRALEGAPPVDPFVPGSVEIPPSLKGDIGKAGWV
;
A
#
# COMPACT_ATOMS: atom_id res chain seq x y z
N MET A 1 0.31 -4.23 31.93
CA MET A 1 0.23 -4.03 30.46
C MET A 1 -0.85 -4.95 29.90
N LYS A 2 -1.59 -4.53 28.86
CA LYS A 2 -2.64 -5.33 28.22
C LYS A 2 -2.03 -6.17 27.10
N SER A 3 -2.35 -7.46 27.02
CA SER A 3 -1.84 -8.34 25.96
C SER A 3 -2.72 -8.28 24.71
N VAL A 4 -2.12 -8.18 23.52
CA VAL A 4 -2.79 -8.26 22.21
C VAL A 4 -2.16 -9.33 21.35
N VAL A 5 -2.98 -10.16 20.70
CA VAL A 5 -2.50 -11.11 19.69
C VAL A 5 -2.63 -10.48 18.32
N VAL A 6 -1.53 -10.37 17.60
CA VAL A 6 -1.49 -9.77 16.26
C VAL A 6 -1.44 -10.87 15.21
N ILE A 7 -2.51 -11.05 14.45
CA ILE A 7 -2.54 -11.96 13.31
C ILE A 7 -2.06 -11.17 12.08
N SER A 8 -0.85 -11.51 11.63
CA SER A 8 -0.25 -10.92 10.43
C SER A 8 0.41 -12.00 9.61
N TYR A 9 -0.27 -12.46 8.56
CA TYR A 9 0.22 -13.56 7.72
C TYR A 9 1.60 -13.27 7.12
N ASN A 10 1.77 -12.05 6.58
CA ASN A 10 3.04 -11.53 6.09
C ASN A 10 3.67 -10.65 7.18
N PHE A 11 4.77 -11.14 7.76
CA PHE A 11 5.53 -10.45 8.79
C PHE A 11 7.03 -10.72 8.54
N PRO A 12 7.98 -9.87 8.99
CA PRO A 12 9.41 -10.05 8.70
C PRO A 12 9.86 -11.49 8.98
N PRO A 13 10.70 -12.14 8.16
CA PRO A 13 11.52 -11.55 7.13
C PRO A 13 10.80 -11.43 5.77
N ASP A 14 9.47 -11.51 5.71
CA ASP A 14 8.75 -11.12 4.49
C ASP A 14 9.00 -9.63 4.19
N GLY A 15 9.44 -9.32 2.97
CA GLY A 15 9.75 -7.97 2.47
C GLY A 15 8.62 -7.34 1.65
N SER A 16 7.42 -7.91 1.65
CA SER A 16 6.26 -7.32 0.97
C SER A 16 5.79 -6.03 1.63
N ALA A 17 5.17 -5.15 0.85
CA ALA A 17 4.65 -3.86 1.33
C ALA A 17 3.65 -4.00 2.51
N GLY A 18 2.94 -5.13 2.60
CA GLY A 18 1.98 -5.41 3.65
C GLY A 18 2.57 -5.57 5.05
N VAL A 19 3.90 -5.71 5.17
CA VAL A 19 4.63 -5.96 6.41
C VAL A 19 4.84 -4.67 7.22
N TYR A 20 5.01 -3.53 6.55
CA TYR A 20 5.44 -2.29 7.19
C TYR A 20 4.41 -1.71 8.16
N ARG A 21 3.11 -1.81 7.84
CA ARG A 21 2.03 -1.32 8.72
C ARG A 21 1.95 -2.11 10.04
N PRO A 22 1.80 -3.46 10.03
CA PRO A 22 1.78 -4.22 11.28
C PRO A 22 3.07 -4.08 12.07
N LEU A 23 4.24 -4.10 11.41
CA LEU A 23 5.53 -3.91 12.07
C LEU A 23 5.62 -2.55 12.77
N ARG A 24 5.15 -1.47 12.12
CA ARG A 24 5.11 -0.13 12.74
C ARG A 24 4.30 -0.14 14.02
N PHE A 25 3.06 -0.63 14.02
CA PHE A 25 2.25 -0.65 15.23
C PHE A 25 2.83 -1.55 16.32
N VAL A 26 3.34 -2.74 15.96
CA VAL A 26 3.97 -3.68 16.92
C VAL A 26 5.14 -3.02 17.66
N ARG A 27 5.91 -2.14 17.00
CA ARG A 27 7.02 -1.40 17.63
C ARG A 27 6.56 -0.33 18.62
N HIS A 28 5.38 0.24 18.42
CA HIS A 28 4.86 1.40 19.18
C HIS A 28 3.80 1.04 20.23
N LEU A 29 3.15 -0.13 20.13
CA LEU A 29 2.16 -0.61 21.11
C LEU A 29 2.70 -0.67 22.56
N PRO A 30 3.96 -1.10 22.82
CA PRO A 30 4.53 -1.11 24.17
C PRO A 30 4.55 0.27 24.84
N ASP A 31 4.80 1.34 24.07
CA ASP A 31 4.87 2.72 24.56
C ASP A 31 3.53 3.23 25.12
N VAL A 32 2.44 2.57 24.74
CA VAL A 32 1.07 2.87 25.18
C VAL A 32 0.47 1.75 26.04
N GLY A 33 1.32 0.91 26.63
CA GLY A 33 0.92 -0.08 27.63
C GLY A 33 0.36 -1.39 27.08
N TRP A 34 0.54 -1.66 25.78
CA TRP A 34 0.10 -2.88 25.11
C TRP A 34 1.27 -3.78 24.73
N HIS A 35 1.17 -5.07 25.02
CA HIS A 35 2.21 -6.05 24.72
C HIS A 35 1.76 -6.97 23.58
N PRO A 36 2.34 -6.85 22.37
CA PRO A 36 1.94 -7.66 21.23
C PRO A 36 2.66 -9.02 21.18
N THR A 37 1.90 -10.07 20.88
CA THR A 37 2.44 -11.35 20.40
C THR A 37 1.94 -11.59 18.98
N VAL A 38 2.85 -11.80 18.02
CA VAL A 38 2.52 -11.91 16.60
C VAL A 38 2.34 -13.37 16.21
N VAL A 39 1.26 -13.70 15.51
CA VAL A 39 1.03 -15.00 14.85
C VAL A 39 1.13 -14.77 13.34
N ALA A 40 2.15 -15.37 12.73
CA ALA A 40 2.49 -15.16 11.31
C ALA A 40 2.68 -16.47 10.57
N SER A 41 2.63 -16.42 9.23
CA SER A 41 2.99 -17.57 8.41
C SER A 41 4.47 -17.92 8.62
N GLY A 42 4.77 -19.22 8.68
CA GLY A 42 6.14 -19.73 8.67
C GLY A 42 6.74 -19.82 7.26
N ASN A 43 5.96 -19.60 6.21
CA ASN A 43 6.40 -19.68 4.83
C ASN A 43 6.61 -18.28 4.25
N THR A 44 7.85 -17.88 3.99
CA THR A 44 8.15 -16.68 3.20
C THR A 44 8.30 -17.06 1.72
N PRO A 45 7.49 -16.52 0.80
CA PRO A 45 7.62 -16.80 -0.63
C PRO A 45 9.03 -16.44 -1.16
N GLN A 46 9.53 -17.26 -2.09
CA GLN A 46 10.86 -17.07 -2.68
C GLN A 46 10.90 -15.73 -3.46
N GLY A 47 11.95 -14.93 -3.24
CA GLY A 47 12.10 -13.58 -3.83
C GLY A 47 11.49 -12.43 -3.01
N ARG A 48 10.83 -12.72 -1.89
CA ARG A 48 10.29 -11.73 -0.95
C ARG A 48 10.91 -11.85 0.45
N ASN A 49 12.06 -12.51 0.57
CA ASN A 49 12.74 -12.68 1.85
C ASN A 49 13.74 -11.53 2.03
N ASP A 50 13.49 -10.68 3.02
CA ASP A 50 14.36 -9.61 3.47
C ASP A 50 14.69 -9.82 4.97
N PRO A 51 15.80 -10.51 5.27
CA PRO A 51 16.26 -10.72 6.64
C PRO A 51 16.56 -9.44 7.40
N GLY A 52 16.86 -8.33 6.71
CA GLY A 52 17.16 -7.04 7.33
C GLY A 52 15.99 -6.52 8.16
N LEU A 53 14.75 -6.82 7.76
CA LEU A 53 13.54 -6.44 8.49
C LEU A 53 13.41 -7.11 9.86
N LEU A 54 14.10 -8.23 10.12
CA LEU A 54 14.11 -8.85 11.45
C LEU A 54 14.75 -7.95 12.49
N SER A 55 15.73 -7.13 12.11
CA SER A 55 16.37 -6.17 13.01
C SER A 55 15.42 -5.06 13.48
N LEU A 56 14.30 -4.87 12.78
CA LEU A 56 13.27 -3.90 13.14
C LEU A 56 12.21 -4.47 14.09
N VAL A 57 12.17 -5.80 14.28
CA VAL A 57 11.27 -6.44 15.24
C VAL A 57 11.89 -6.31 16.63
N PRO A 58 11.23 -5.69 17.62
CA PRO A 58 11.81 -5.56 18.96
C PRO A 58 12.00 -6.92 19.62
N ASP A 59 13.11 -7.11 20.36
CA ASP A 59 13.47 -8.40 20.98
C ASP A 59 12.41 -8.95 21.95
N HIS A 60 11.63 -8.06 22.57
CA HIS A 60 10.57 -8.43 23.50
C HIS A 60 9.27 -8.88 22.81
N VAL A 61 9.17 -8.76 21.48
CA VAL A 61 7.99 -9.19 20.71
C VAL A 61 8.17 -10.64 20.30
N GLU A 62 7.37 -11.52 20.90
CA GLU A 62 7.29 -12.91 20.47
C GLU A 62 6.60 -13.03 19.11
N VAL A 63 7.23 -13.75 18.17
CA VAL A 63 6.63 -14.09 16.87
C VAL A 63 6.47 -15.60 16.71
N VAL A 64 5.23 -16.05 16.75
CA VAL A 64 4.83 -17.45 16.55
C VAL A 64 4.66 -17.73 15.06
N ARG A 65 5.59 -18.52 14.49
CA ARG A 65 5.56 -18.94 13.08
C ARG A 65 4.76 -20.20 12.90
N VAL A 66 3.73 -20.11 12.07
CA VAL A 66 2.80 -21.22 11.79
C VAL A 66 2.98 -21.67 10.35
N PRO A 67 3.49 -22.89 10.09
CA PRO A 67 3.65 -23.39 8.74
C PRO A 67 2.29 -23.57 8.06
N GLY A 68 2.22 -23.25 6.77
CA GLY A 68 1.04 -23.57 5.97
C GLY A 68 0.89 -25.08 5.75
N ALA A 69 -0.36 -25.55 5.67
CA ALA A 69 -0.68 -26.97 5.47
C ALA A 69 -0.86 -27.37 3.99
N ASP A 70 -0.44 -26.55 3.03
CA ASP A 70 -0.74 -26.76 1.60
C ASP A 70 0.30 -27.61 0.86
N ALA A 71 -0.04 -28.86 0.56
CA ALA A 71 0.81 -29.75 -0.24
C ALA A 71 0.93 -29.32 -1.71
N TRP A 72 -0.12 -28.72 -2.29
CA TRP A 72 -0.13 -28.28 -3.69
C TRP A 72 0.77 -27.06 -3.91
N GLN A 73 0.68 -26.04 -3.05
CA GLN A 73 1.60 -24.90 -3.12
C GLN A 73 3.05 -25.31 -2.86
N ARG A 74 3.29 -26.26 -1.94
CA ARG A 74 4.63 -26.82 -1.71
C ARG A 74 5.17 -27.51 -2.97
N PHE A 75 4.33 -28.27 -3.65
CA PHE A 75 4.69 -28.93 -4.91
C PHE A 75 5.00 -27.91 -6.02
N GLN A 76 4.16 -26.88 -6.17
CA GLN A 76 4.39 -25.81 -7.15
C GLN A 76 5.70 -25.05 -6.87
N ALA A 77 5.95 -24.68 -5.61
CA ALA A 77 7.20 -24.04 -5.21
C ALA A 77 8.42 -24.94 -5.50
N TRP A 78 8.31 -26.25 -5.23
CA TRP A 78 9.36 -27.22 -5.55
C TRP A 78 9.62 -27.35 -7.05
N ARG A 79 8.57 -27.41 -7.87
CA ARG A 79 8.70 -27.40 -9.34
C ARG A 79 9.37 -26.13 -9.84
N GLY A 80 8.95 -24.95 -9.35
CA GLY A 80 9.56 -23.67 -9.70
C GLY A 80 11.04 -23.60 -9.36
N ARG A 81 11.45 -24.14 -8.20
CA ARG A 81 12.87 -24.25 -7.80
C ARG A 81 13.70 -25.06 -8.80
N ARG A 82 13.16 -26.16 -9.34
CA ARG A 82 13.85 -26.95 -10.39
C ARG A 82 13.99 -26.18 -11.69
N SER A 83 12.96 -25.44 -12.09
CA SER A 83 12.97 -24.64 -13.32
C SER A 83 14.00 -23.51 -13.26
N ILE A 84 14.03 -22.74 -12.16
CA ILE A 84 14.99 -21.64 -11.97
C ILE A 84 16.43 -22.17 -11.89
N LYS A 85 16.64 -23.34 -11.26
CA LYS A 85 17.96 -24.00 -11.21
C LYS A 85 18.45 -24.48 -12.58
N MET A 86 17.55 -24.81 -13.50
CA MET A 86 17.91 -25.09 -14.90
C MET A 86 18.23 -23.81 -15.69
N LEU A 87 17.49 -22.72 -15.47
CA LEU A 87 17.68 -21.42 -16.17
C LEU A 87 18.91 -20.64 -15.70
N SER A 88 19.30 -20.78 -14.44
CA SER A 88 20.53 -20.19 -13.88
C SER A 88 21.82 -20.92 -14.31
N GLY A 89 21.71 -22.04 -15.02
CA GLY A 89 22.83 -22.74 -15.66
C GLY A 89 23.07 -22.33 -17.12
N SER A 90 22.31 -21.37 -17.67
CA SER A 90 22.46 -20.86 -19.04
C SER A 90 23.17 -19.50 -19.05
N SER A 91 24.26 -19.37 -19.82
CA SER A 91 25.06 -18.15 -19.95
C SER A 91 24.28 -16.93 -20.50
N PRO A 92 24.69 -15.68 -20.19
CA PRO A 92 23.89 -14.47 -20.43
C PRO A 92 23.89 -13.95 -21.88
N GLU A 93 24.55 -14.62 -22.83
CA GLU A 93 24.89 -14.03 -24.13
C GLU A 93 23.77 -14.03 -25.18
N ASN A 94 22.58 -14.58 -24.91
CA ASN A 94 21.48 -14.64 -25.89
C ASN A 94 20.27 -13.72 -25.57
N ALA A 95 20.44 -12.70 -24.74
CA ALA A 95 19.35 -11.85 -24.25
C ALA A 95 19.08 -10.58 -25.10
N SER A 96 19.53 -10.51 -26.34
CA SER A 96 19.25 -9.39 -27.25
C SER A 96 18.53 -9.87 -28.52
N GLY A 97 17.19 -9.92 -28.45
CA GLY A 97 16.36 -10.12 -29.64
C GLY A 97 15.06 -10.87 -29.38
N ILE A 98 14.11 -10.27 -28.64
CA ILE A 98 12.71 -10.74 -28.64
C ILE A 98 11.76 -9.54 -28.53
N ASN A 99 11.58 -8.81 -29.63
CA ASN A 99 10.39 -8.00 -29.84
C ASN A 99 9.43 -8.84 -30.69
N GLU A 100 8.64 -9.68 -30.03
CA GLU A 100 7.36 -10.22 -30.48
C GLU A 100 6.86 -11.18 -29.39
N THR A 101 5.67 -10.94 -28.84
CA THR A 101 5.01 -11.87 -27.91
C THR A 101 4.71 -13.17 -28.67
N PRO A 102 5.35 -14.31 -28.36
CA PRO A 102 5.07 -15.55 -29.06
C PRO A 102 3.62 -15.97 -28.79
N PRO A 103 2.97 -16.70 -29.72
CA PRO A 103 1.62 -17.21 -29.51
C PRO A 103 1.57 -18.04 -28.22
N PRO A 104 0.44 -18.04 -27.48
CA PRO A 104 0.34 -18.73 -26.21
C PRO A 104 0.61 -20.22 -26.40
N SER A 105 1.79 -20.67 -25.93
CA SER A 105 2.15 -22.08 -25.98
C SER A 105 1.15 -22.94 -25.18
N MET A 106 1.06 -24.24 -25.47
CA MET A 106 0.24 -25.22 -24.72
C MET A 106 0.42 -25.11 -23.17
N ARG A 107 1.63 -24.70 -22.73
CA ARG A 107 1.94 -24.44 -21.32
C ARG A 107 1.17 -23.25 -20.75
N SER A 108 0.92 -22.21 -21.54
CA SER A 108 0.12 -21.03 -21.15
C SER A 108 -1.33 -21.42 -20.90
N TYR A 109 -1.92 -22.22 -21.78
CA TYR A 109 -3.29 -22.75 -21.61
C TYR A 109 -3.43 -23.60 -20.35
N LEU A 110 -2.50 -24.53 -20.13
CA LEU A 110 -2.50 -25.36 -18.92
C LEU A 110 -2.37 -24.51 -17.64
N ARG A 111 -1.52 -23.48 -17.65
CA ARG A 111 -1.35 -22.56 -16.51
C ARG A 111 -2.61 -21.75 -16.24
N SER A 112 -3.30 -21.30 -17.28
CA SER A 112 -4.59 -20.61 -17.16
C SER A 112 -5.66 -21.52 -16.55
N PHE A 113 -5.74 -22.78 -17.00
CA PHE A 113 -6.66 -23.77 -16.42
C PHE A 113 -6.36 -24.04 -14.94
N VAL A 114 -5.09 -24.24 -14.57
CA VAL A 114 -4.70 -24.43 -13.16
C VAL A 114 -5.10 -23.22 -12.31
N ARG A 115 -4.80 -21.99 -12.75
CA ARG A 115 -5.20 -20.76 -12.03
C ARG A 115 -6.71 -20.69 -11.81
N LYS A 116 -7.49 -21.08 -12.83
CA LYS A 116 -8.94 -21.13 -12.74
C LYS A 116 -9.42 -22.20 -11.76
N ALA A 117 -8.83 -23.39 -11.77
CA ALA A 117 -9.15 -24.43 -10.78
C ALA A 117 -8.81 -23.97 -9.35
N GLU A 118 -7.67 -23.30 -9.17
CA GLU A 118 -7.27 -22.71 -7.89
C GLU A 118 -8.26 -21.64 -7.41
N SER A 119 -8.72 -20.75 -8.28
CA SER A 119 -9.68 -19.70 -7.93
C SER A 119 -11.07 -20.26 -7.52
N TYR A 120 -11.36 -21.52 -7.87
CA TYR A 120 -12.58 -22.24 -7.51
C TYR A 120 -12.42 -23.06 -6.22
N TYR A 121 -11.23 -23.60 -5.95
CA TYR A 121 -10.98 -24.44 -4.78
C TYR A 121 -10.65 -23.61 -3.52
N TYR A 122 -9.78 -22.61 -3.67
CA TYR A 122 -9.26 -21.84 -2.55
C TYR A 122 -10.26 -20.75 -2.13
N HIS A 123 -10.71 -20.83 -0.88
CA HIS A 123 -11.67 -19.89 -0.29
C HIS A 123 -11.26 -19.47 1.14
N PRO A 124 -11.12 -18.16 1.43
CA PRO A 124 -11.35 -17.03 0.52
C PRO A 124 -10.19 -16.80 -0.46
N ASP A 125 -9.00 -17.34 -0.20
CA ASP A 125 -7.82 -17.13 -1.03
C ASP A 125 -6.83 -18.29 -0.90
N LEU A 126 -5.69 -18.20 -1.60
CA LEU A 126 -4.64 -19.21 -1.58
C LEU A 126 -4.09 -19.51 -0.18
N ALA A 127 -4.24 -18.61 0.80
CA ALA A 127 -3.82 -18.88 2.18
C ALA A 127 -4.85 -19.72 2.96
N MET A 128 -5.93 -20.21 2.34
CA MET A 128 -6.96 -21.04 2.99
C MET A 128 -6.39 -22.20 3.84
N PRO A 129 -5.37 -22.96 3.40
CA PRO A 129 -4.82 -24.06 4.21
C PRO A 129 -4.13 -23.60 5.50
N TRP A 130 -3.88 -22.30 5.67
CA TRP A 130 -3.35 -21.73 6.90
C TRP A 130 -4.45 -21.45 7.95
N ILE A 131 -5.73 -21.47 7.57
CA ILE A 131 -6.83 -21.10 8.46
C ILE A 131 -6.85 -21.96 9.73
N THR A 132 -6.83 -23.28 9.59
CA THR A 132 -6.86 -24.20 10.74
C THR A 132 -5.61 -24.09 11.62
N PRO A 133 -4.37 -24.24 11.10
CA PRO A 133 -3.19 -24.15 11.95
C PRO A 133 -3.01 -22.75 12.56
N GLY A 134 -3.31 -21.68 11.81
CA GLY A 134 -3.28 -20.31 12.29
C GLY A 134 -4.28 -20.06 13.42
N MET A 135 -5.50 -20.59 13.30
CA MET A 135 -6.53 -20.52 14.34
C MET A 135 -6.08 -21.26 15.61
N THR A 136 -5.60 -22.50 15.49
CA THR A 136 -5.13 -23.28 16.65
C THR A 136 -3.97 -22.58 17.37
N ALA A 137 -3.02 -22.02 16.63
CA ALA A 137 -1.91 -21.26 17.22
C ALA A 137 -2.43 -19.99 17.93
N THR A 138 -3.33 -19.24 17.28
CA THR A 138 -3.92 -18.03 17.85
C THR A 138 -4.64 -18.33 19.17
N VAL A 139 -5.48 -19.37 19.21
CA VAL A 139 -6.20 -19.77 20.44
C VAL A 139 -5.23 -20.12 21.58
N LYS A 140 -4.16 -20.88 21.29
CA LYS A 140 -3.12 -21.22 22.27
C LYS A 140 -2.41 -19.97 22.80
N VAL A 141 -2.09 -19.02 21.92
CA VAL A 141 -1.46 -17.75 22.33
C VAL A 141 -2.42 -16.91 23.16
N CYS A 142 -3.70 -16.80 22.78
CA CYS A 142 -4.72 -16.09 23.55
C CYS A 142 -4.81 -16.63 24.99
N GLN A 143 -4.86 -17.95 25.14
CA GLN A 143 -4.93 -18.62 26.45
C GLN A 143 -3.66 -18.41 27.27
N ARG A 144 -2.48 -18.55 26.65
CA ARG A 144 -1.18 -18.41 27.34
C ARG A 144 -0.90 -16.98 27.81
N THR A 145 -1.27 -15.99 27.01
CA THR A 145 -0.94 -14.57 27.26
C THR A 145 -2.03 -13.79 27.99
N GLY A 146 -3.21 -14.39 28.19
CA GLY A 146 -4.39 -13.69 28.72
C GLY A 146 -4.83 -12.54 27.81
N ALA A 147 -4.76 -12.75 26.49
CA ALA A 147 -5.02 -11.73 25.49
C ALA A 147 -6.38 -11.05 25.68
N LYS A 148 -6.40 -9.72 25.60
CA LYS A 148 -7.64 -8.93 25.72
C LYS A 148 -8.34 -8.73 24.39
N VAL A 149 -7.58 -8.78 23.30
CA VAL A 149 -8.09 -8.59 21.94
C VAL A 149 -7.17 -9.27 20.93
N ILE A 150 -7.74 -9.70 19.81
CA ILE A 150 -7.03 -10.15 18.63
C ILE A 150 -7.06 -9.01 17.61
N TRP A 151 -5.91 -8.49 17.21
CA TRP A 151 -5.80 -7.56 16.10
C TRP A 151 -5.37 -8.31 14.84
N VAL A 152 -6.13 -8.21 13.75
CA VAL A 152 -5.81 -8.91 12.50
C VAL A 152 -5.68 -7.94 11.33
N THR A 153 -4.60 -8.07 10.57
CA THR A 153 -4.41 -7.31 9.33
C THR A 153 -4.76 -8.14 8.10
N GLY A 154 -5.57 -7.59 7.18
CA GLY A 154 -6.01 -8.25 5.95
C GLY A 154 -4.93 -8.31 4.86
N GLY A 155 -5.11 -9.21 3.88
CA GLY A 155 -4.19 -9.46 2.77
C GLY A 155 -3.09 -10.47 3.14
N PRO A 156 -3.42 -11.77 3.30
CA PRO A 156 -4.59 -12.48 2.80
C PRO A 156 -5.83 -12.44 3.71
N TRP A 157 -7.02 -12.60 3.12
CA TRP A 157 -8.34 -12.62 3.74
C TRP A 157 -8.58 -13.85 4.62
N SER A 158 -7.86 -14.94 4.35
CA SER A 158 -7.81 -16.10 5.25
C SER A 158 -7.45 -15.70 6.69
N SER A 159 -6.68 -14.63 6.90
CA SER A 159 -6.37 -14.09 8.22
C SER A 159 -7.61 -13.63 8.98
N PHE A 160 -8.57 -12.98 8.30
CA PHE A 160 -9.83 -12.57 8.93
C PHE A 160 -10.67 -13.77 9.35
N VAL A 161 -10.67 -14.84 8.56
CA VAL A 161 -11.32 -16.10 8.93
C VAL A 161 -10.67 -16.72 10.15
N VAL A 162 -9.33 -16.69 10.24
CA VAL A 162 -8.58 -17.11 11.44
C VAL A 162 -9.02 -16.33 12.66
N ALA A 163 -9.05 -15.00 12.57
CA ALA A 163 -9.42 -14.13 13.68
C ALA A 163 -10.84 -14.43 14.20
N ARG A 164 -11.83 -14.50 13.30
CA ARG A 164 -13.22 -14.81 13.67
C ARG A 164 -13.33 -16.18 14.33
N LYS A 165 -12.73 -17.22 13.75
CA LYS A 165 -12.79 -18.58 14.32
C LYS A 165 -12.07 -18.66 15.67
N ALA A 166 -10.90 -18.04 15.79
CA ALA A 166 -10.14 -18.01 17.04
C ALA A 166 -10.90 -17.23 18.13
N SER A 167 -11.58 -16.14 17.76
CA SER A 167 -12.44 -15.38 18.66
C SER A 167 -13.60 -16.22 19.18
N LEU A 168 -14.35 -16.90 18.30
CA LEU A 168 -15.44 -17.78 18.69
C LEU A 168 -15.00 -18.93 19.63
N GLN A 169 -13.78 -19.44 19.46
CA GLN A 169 -13.26 -20.54 20.29
C GLN A 169 -12.63 -20.07 21.61
N SER A 170 -12.01 -18.88 21.64
CA SER A 170 -11.30 -18.37 22.82
C SER A 170 -12.11 -17.37 23.65
N GLY A 171 -13.20 -16.83 23.11
CA GLY A 171 -13.98 -15.74 23.70
C GLY A 171 -13.31 -14.36 23.61
N VAL A 172 -12.11 -14.26 23.03
CA VAL A 172 -11.38 -12.99 22.89
C VAL A 172 -11.94 -12.21 21.68
N PRO A 173 -12.32 -10.93 21.83
CA PRO A 173 -12.83 -10.12 20.73
C PRO A 173 -11.75 -9.87 19.66
N TYR A 174 -12.15 -9.49 18.44
CA TYR A 174 -11.21 -9.19 17.37
C TYR A 174 -11.48 -7.84 16.70
N VAL A 175 -10.40 -7.23 16.22
CA VAL A 175 -10.36 -5.98 15.46
C VAL A 175 -9.79 -6.25 14.08
N LEU A 176 -10.52 -5.83 13.05
CA LEU A 176 -10.15 -5.98 11.64
C LEU A 176 -9.38 -4.75 11.15
N ASP A 177 -8.24 -4.93 10.50
CA ASP A 177 -7.49 -3.85 9.84
C ASP A 177 -7.37 -4.11 8.34
N PHE A 178 -8.15 -3.36 7.57
CA PHE A 178 -8.19 -3.41 6.10
C PHE A 178 -6.98 -2.65 5.54
N ARG A 179 -5.94 -3.39 5.16
CA ARG A 179 -4.78 -2.85 4.45
C ARG A 179 -5.00 -2.69 2.95
N ASP A 180 -5.89 -3.53 2.43
CA ASP A 180 -6.31 -3.66 1.05
C ASP A 180 -7.83 -3.85 1.07
N SER A 181 -8.51 -3.62 -0.05
CA SER A 181 -9.97 -3.82 -0.13
C SER A 181 -10.30 -5.22 -0.64
N TRP A 182 -10.93 -6.05 0.20
CA TRP A 182 -11.54 -7.33 -0.19
C TRP A 182 -12.90 -7.10 -0.84
N THR A 183 -13.24 -7.86 -1.89
CA THR A 183 -14.53 -7.87 -2.61
C THR A 183 -14.90 -6.59 -3.38
N LEU A 184 -14.34 -5.44 -3.01
CA LEU A 184 -14.52 -4.14 -3.68
C LEU A 184 -13.48 -3.88 -4.79
N ALA A 185 -12.19 -4.13 -4.52
CA ALA A 185 -11.13 -3.92 -5.49
C ALA A 185 -10.94 -5.15 -6.40
N GLY A 186 -10.59 -4.90 -7.67
CA GLY A 186 -10.23 -5.96 -8.61
C GLY A 186 -8.84 -6.52 -8.29
N SER A 187 -8.78 -7.82 -8.00
CA SER A 187 -7.53 -8.58 -7.95
C SER A 187 -7.58 -9.61 -9.07
N PRO A 188 -6.47 -9.90 -9.79
CA PRO A 188 -6.45 -10.96 -10.80
C PRO A 188 -6.97 -12.31 -10.27
N PHE A 189 -6.77 -12.59 -8.97
CA PHE A 189 -7.33 -13.78 -8.34
C PHE A 189 -8.86 -13.71 -8.21
N ASP A 190 -9.42 -12.55 -7.88
CA ASP A 190 -10.85 -12.33 -7.69
C ASP A 190 -11.61 -12.16 -9.02
N ASP A 191 -10.96 -11.59 -10.04
CA ASP A 191 -11.54 -11.39 -11.37
C ASP A 191 -11.88 -12.74 -12.04
N ASP A 192 -11.03 -13.76 -11.84
CA ASP A 192 -11.21 -15.11 -12.37
C ASP A 192 -12.30 -15.93 -11.63
N ARG A 193 -12.92 -15.39 -10.57
CA ARG A 193 -13.83 -16.17 -9.71
C ARG A 193 -15.27 -16.20 -10.22
N PRO A 194 -15.94 -17.37 -10.13
CA PRO A 194 -17.33 -17.47 -10.52
C PRO A 194 -18.24 -16.68 -9.57
N GLY A 195 -19.40 -16.23 -10.05
CA GLY A 195 -20.31 -15.38 -9.27
C GLY A 195 -20.83 -16.01 -7.97
N TRP A 196 -20.91 -17.34 -7.87
CA TRP A 196 -21.28 -18.03 -6.63
C TRP A 196 -20.17 -17.94 -5.56
N ALA A 197 -18.90 -17.97 -5.98
CA ALA A 197 -17.73 -17.83 -5.11
C ALA A 197 -17.70 -16.42 -4.52
N LYS A 198 -17.88 -15.40 -5.36
CA LYS A 198 -17.99 -13.99 -4.93
C LYS A 198 -19.13 -13.79 -3.94
N ARG A 199 -20.31 -14.40 -4.17
CA ARG A 199 -21.45 -14.36 -3.23
C ARG A 199 -21.13 -15.03 -1.90
N ARG A 200 -20.46 -16.18 -1.91
CA ARG A 200 -20.01 -16.87 -0.69
C ARG A 200 -19.04 -16.01 0.12
N ASP A 201 -18.06 -15.41 -0.54
CA ASP A 201 -17.08 -14.54 0.10
C ASP A 201 -17.73 -13.27 0.67
N ARG A 202 -18.70 -12.67 -0.02
CA ARG A 202 -19.49 -11.53 0.50
C ARG A 202 -20.26 -11.92 1.77
N ARG A 203 -20.94 -13.06 1.79
CA ARG A 203 -21.65 -13.54 3.00
C ARG A 203 -20.69 -13.82 4.16
N LEU A 204 -19.54 -14.43 3.86
CA LEU A 204 -18.51 -14.66 4.86
C LEU A 204 -17.99 -13.33 5.43
N LEU A 205 -17.75 -12.34 4.57
CA LEU A 205 -17.31 -11.01 5.00
C LEU A 205 -18.38 -10.31 5.85
N TYR A 206 -19.66 -10.39 5.49
CA TYR A 206 -20.75 -9.88 6.34
C TYR A 206 -20.64 -10.41 7.78
N GLN A 207 -20.51 -11.73 7.94
CA GLN A 207 -20.40 -12.38 9.26
C GLN A 207 -19.11 -12.03 10.02
N ILE A 208 -18.06 -11.64 9.30
CA ILE A 208 -16.79 -11.19 9.88
C ILE A 208 -16.91 -9.72 10.33
N LEU A 209 -17.56 -8.87 9.55
CA LEU A 209 -17.79 -7.47 9.91
C LEU A 209 -18.73 -7.36 11.11
N GLU A 210 -19.85 -8.07 11.07
CA GLU A 210 -20.88 -8.07 12.13
C GLU A 210 -20.32 -8.50 13.50
N GLY A 211 -19.44 -9.48 13.51
CA GLY A 211 -18.84 -10.01 14.74
C GLY A 211 -17.63 -9.23 15.25
N ALA A 212 -17.16 -8.20 14.54
CA ALA A 212 -15.95 -7.47 14.93
C ALA A 212 -16.23 -6.46 16.05
N GLN A 213 -15.28 -6.33 16.99
CA GLN A 213 -15.31 -5.26 17.99
C GLN A 213 -15.05 -3.89 17.37
N ALA A 214 -14.14 -3.83 16.40
CA ALA A 214 -13.85 -2.64 15.62
C ALA A 214 -13.35 -3.03 14.23
N VAL A 215 -13.60 -2.14 13.26
CA VAL A 215 -13.15 -2.27 11.88
C VAL A 215 -12.39 -1.02 11.49
N ILE A 216 -11.14 -1.22 11.08
CA ILE A 216 -10.22 -0.16 10.70
C ILE A 216 -10.13 -0.13 9.17
N PHE A 217 -10.45 1.02 8.59
CA PHE A 217 -10.23 1.36 7.20
C PHE A 217 -9.15 2.43 7.07
N ARG A 218 -8.55 2.56 5.88
CA ARG A 218 -7.49 3.55 5.64
C ARG A 218 -8.05 4.93 5.36
N TYR A 219 -9.24 4.98 4.76
CA TYR A 219 -9.82 6.18 4.18
C TYR A 219 -11.33 6.23 4.39
N HIS A 220 -11.90 7.44 4.38
CA HIS A 220 -13.34 7.63 4.53
C HIS A 220 -14.11 7.00 3.36
N SER A 221 -13.62 7.13 2.12
CA SER A 221 -14.27 6.53 0.95
C SER A 221 -14.30 5.00 1.01
N GLU A 222 -13.22 4.38 1.51
CA GLU A 222 -13.18 2.93 1.73
C GLU A 222 -14.24 2.49 2.75
N ALA A 223 -14.34 3.20 3.87
CA ALA A 223 -15.35 2.94 4.89
C ALA A 223 -16.78 3.12 4.36
N GLU A 224 -17.02 4.18 3.58
CA GLU A 224 -18.31 4.45 2.93
C GLU A 224 -18.70 3.31 1.98
N CYS A 225 -17.75 2.84 1.16
CA CYS A 225 -18.00 1.70 0.27
C CYS A 225 -18.40 0.44 1.03
N TYR A 226 -17.70 0.09 2.12
CA TYR A 226 -18.05 -1.08 2.91
C TYR A 226 -19.37 -0.92 3.67
N TRP A 227 -19.63 0.27 4.21
CA TRP A 227 -20.87 0.58 4.91
C TRP A 227 -22.10 0.45 3.97
N GLN A 228 -22.01 0.97 2.74
CA GLN A 228 -23.07 0.82 1.74
C GLN A 228 -23.17 -0.60 1.17
N ALA A 229 -22.04 -1.29 0.96
CA ALA A 229 -22.02 -2.63 0.37
C ALA A 229 -22.52 -3.73 1.32
N TYR A 230 -22.40 -3.52 2.64
CA TYR A 230 -22.81 -4.46 3.68
C TYR A 230 -23.76 -3.83 4.70
N PRO A 231 -24.99 -3.45 4.30
CA PRO A 231 -25.95 -2.82 5.20
C PRO A 231 -26.19 -3.68 6.44
N GLY A 232 -26.13 -3.07 7.63
CA GLY A 232 -26.35 -3.76 8.91
C GLY A 232 -25.15 -4.51 9.49
N ALA A 233 -24.07 -4.72 8.72
CA ALA A 233 -22.88 -5.43 9.22
C ALA A 233 -21.92 -4.53 10.01
N LEU A 234 -22.04 -3.21 9.88
CA LEU A 234 -21.10 -2.23 10.43
C LEU A 234 -21.83 -1.19 11.29
N GLU A 235 -21.58 -1.22 12.59
CA GLU A 235 -21.98 -0.15 13.52
C GLU A 235 -21.04 1.06 13.39
N LEU A 236 -21.60 2.27 13.27
CA LEU A 236 -20.81 3.50 13.06
C LEU A 236 -19.78 3.77 14.15
N SER A 237 -20.12 3.43 15.41
CA SER A 237 -19.22 3.58 16.57
C SER A 237 -18.00 2.64 16.52
N ARG A 238 -18.04 1.61 15.68
CA ARG A 238 -16.98 0.60 15.51
C ARG A 238 -16.12 0.84 14.27
N ILE A 239 -16.44 1.84 13.45
CA ILE A 239 -15.70 2.18 12.24
C ILE A 239 -14.59 3.17 12.61
N HIS A 240 -13.34 2.79 12.37
CA HIS A 240 -12.17 3.63 12.61
C HIS A 240 -11.45 3.94 11.30
N ILE A 241 -11.10 5.21 11.08
CA ILE A 241 -10.27 5.62 9.95
C ILE A 241 -8.85 5.82 10.45
N ILE A 242 -7.98 4.86 10.13
CA ILE A 242 -6.55 4.88 10.53
C ILE A 242 -5.72 4.70 9.25
N PRO A 243 -5.34 5.81 8.58
CA PRO A 243 -4.56 5.76 7.35
C PRO A 243 -3.20 5.10 7.56
N ASN A 244 -2.46 4.91 6.47
CA ASN A 244 -1.04 4.64 6.59
C ASN A 244 -0.32 5.85 7.20
N GLY A 245 0.93 5.63 7.61
CA GLY A 245 1.68 6.62 8.36
C GLY A 245 3.17 6.34 8.29
N PHE A 246 3.96 7.20 8.92
CA PHE A 246 5.41 7.10 8.94
C PHE A 246 5.95 6.94 10.36
N ASP A 247 7.17 6.43 10.46
CA ASP A 247 7.88 6.25 11.72
C ASP A 247 9.03 7.26 11.83
N GLY A 248 9.35 7.70 13.05
CA GLY A 248 10.31 8.77 13.34
C GLY A 248 9.72 10.18 13.18
N THR A 249 10.59 11.18 13.25
CA THR A 249 10.22 12.60 13.16
C THR A 249 10.25 13.12 11.73
N ILE A 250 9.42 14.11 11.43
CA ILE A 250 9.53 14.87 10.18
C ILE A 250 10.87 15.62 10.14
N ALA A 251 11.61 15.45 9.04
CA ALA A 251 12.87 16.14 8.82
C ALA A 251 12.65 17.66 8.73
N ALA A 252 13.57 18.44 9.28
CA ALA A 252 13.55 19.89 9.09
C ALA A 252 13.87 20.21 7.63
N TYR A 253 13.11 21.13 7.05
CA TYR A 253 13.41 21.64 5.72
C TYR A 253 14.76 22.37 5.75
N ASN A 254 15.67 21.95 4.87
CA ASN A 254 16.94 22.63 4.64
C ASN A 254 17.02 23.10 3.18
N PRO A 255 17.02 24.42 2.90
CA PRO A 255 17.10 24.95 1.53
C PRO A 255 18.44 24.63 0.87
N ASP A 256 19.51 24.47 1.65
CA ASP A 256 20.88 24.29 1.13
C ASP A 256 21.23 22.84 0.79
N ALA A 257 20.38 21.88 1.18
CA ALA A 257 20.64 20.46 0.97
C ALA A 257 20.53 20.01 -0.50
N GLY A 258 19.94 20.85 -1.37
CA GLY A 258 19.76 20.55 -2.78
C GLY A 258 20.76 21.25 -3.69
N SER A 259 20.68 20.95 -4.98
CA SER A 259 21.47 21.66 -5.98
C SER A 259 21.08 23.13 -6.03
N GLN A 260 22.09 23.99 -6.07
CA GLN A 260 21.95 25.45 -6.18
C GLN A 260 21.84 25.90 -7.65
N THR A 261 22.18 25.02 -8.59
CA THR A 261 22.18 25.31 -10.03
C THR A 261 21.03 24.61 -10.76
N THR A 262 20.45 23.58 -10.17
CA THR A 262 19.35 22.80 -10.75
C THR A 262 18.29 22.49 -9.69
N CYS A 263 17.02 22.60 -10.06
CA CYS A 263 15.90 22.15 -9.27
C CYS A 263 15.67 20.66 -9.50
N VAL A 264 16.12 19.82 -8.56
CA VAL A 264 15.95 18.37 -8.61
C VAL A 264 14.58 17.98 -8.05
N VAL A 265 13.75 17.40 -8.91
CA VAL A 265 12.45 16.82 -8.55
C VAL A 265 12.57 15.30 -8.60
N LEU A 266 12.44 14.65 -7.44
CA LEU A 266 12.69 13.20 -7.29
C LEU A 266 11.40 12.39 -7.30
N TYR A 267 11.36 11.35 -8.12
CA TYR A 267 10.47 10.21 -7.96
C TYR A 267 11.28 8.97 -7.56
N ALA A 268 10.93 8.32 -6.44
CA ALA A 268 11.56 7.07 -6.00
C ALA A 268 10.55 5.93 -5.84
N GLY A 269 10.81 4.81 -6.51
CA GLY A 269 10.05 3.56 -6.40
C GLY A 269 9.78 2.89 -7.74
N THR A 270 9.07 1.76 -7.70
CA THR A 270 8.64 1.05 -8.92
C THR A 270 7.66 1.90 -9.72
N ILE A 271 7.95 2.08 -11.01
CA ILE A 271 7.04 2.68 -11.98
C ILE A 271 5.96 1.65 -12.32
N ALA A 272 4.78 1.88 -11.78
CA ALA A 272 3.55 1.16 -12.10
C ALA A 272 2.95 1.77 -13.40
N PRO A 273 1.75 1.36 -13.86
CA PRO A 273 1.10 1.99 -15.01
C PRO A 273 0.55 3.38 -14.61
N TYR A 274 1.46 4.31 -14.31
CA TYR A 274 1.22 5.71 -14.02
C TYR A 274 1.07 6.50 -15.33
N ARG A 275 0.36 7.63 -15.30
CA ARG A 275 0.30 8.57 -16.44
C ARG A 275 1.52 9.49 -16.50
N TYR A 276 2.70 8.89 -16.61
CA TYR A 276 3.94 9.65 -16.81
C TYR A 276 3.97 10.34 -18.19
N ASP A 277 3.16 9.90 -19.15
CA ASP A 277 2.93 10.55 -20.43
C ASP A 277 2.36 11.96 -20.26
N THR A 278 1.31 12.14 -19.44
CA THR A 278 0.71 13.46 -19.19
C THR A 278 1.72 14.39 -18.50
N LEU A 279 2.50 13.87 -17.55
CA LEU A 279 3.60 14.61 -16.93
C LEU A 279 4.56 15.16 -18.00
N LEU A 280 5.08 14.29 -18.88
CA LEU A 280 6.06 14.68 -19.88
C LEU A 280 5.47 15.66 -20.90
N GLN A 281 4.18 15.54 -21.24
CA GLN A 281 3.46 16.51 -22.06
C GLN A 281 3.38 17.89 -21.37
N GLY A 282 3.09 17.94 -20.07
CA GLY A 282 3.09 19.19 -19.31
C GLY A 282 4.46 19.86 -19.27
N ILE A 283 5.52 19.07 -19.08
CA ILE A 283 6.90 19.59 -19.15
C ILE A 283 7.23 20.13 -20.54
N ARG A 284 6.78 19.46 -21.62
CA ARG A 284 6.94 19.96 -22.99
C ARG A 284 6.24 21.30 -23.19
N LEU A 285 5.02 21.47 -22.70
CA LEU A 285 4.30 22.76 -22.77
C LEU A 285 5.04 23.86 -21.99
N LEU A 286 5.59 23.53 -20.82
CA LEU A 286 6.42 24.47 -20.07
C LEU A 286 7.70 24.84 -20.83
N LYS A 287 8.34 23.87 -21.48
CA LYS A 287 9.56 24.08 -22.29
C LYS A 287 9.30 25.01 -23.47
N GLN A 288 8.14 24.89 -24.11
CA GLN A 288 7.73 25.77 -25.21
C GLN A 288 7.45 27.21 -24.75
N SER A 289 6.85 27.37 -23.57
CA SER A 289 6.46 28.69 -23.06
C SER A 289 7.55 29.38 -22.23
N SER A 290 8.47 28.63 -21.62
CA SER A 290 9.51 29.17 -20.72
C SER A 290 10.76 28.27 -20.73
N PRO A 291 11.51 28.22 -21.84
CA PRO A 291 12.65 27.31 -22.01
C PRO A 291 13.76 27.56 -20.97
N VAL A 292 13.96 28.81 -20.56
CA VAL A 292 14.94 29.17 -19.53
C VAL A 292 14.61 28.54 -18.18
N LEU A 293 13.33 28.51 -17.78
CA LEU A 293 12.93 27.88 -16.52
C LEU A 293 13.17 26.36 -16.56
N VAL A 294 12.79 25.72 -17.67
CA VAL A 294 12.99 24.28 -17.86
C VAL A 294 14.47 23.91 -17.88
N GLY A 295 15.36 24.81 -18.32
CA GLY A 295 16.81 24.59 -18.25
C GLY A 295 17.36 24.36 -16.85
N TYR A 296 16.65 24.77 -15.80
CA TYR A 296 17.02 24.47 -14.41
C TYR A 296 16.42 23.17 -13.88
N LEU A 297 15.45 22.56 -14.57
CA LEU A 297 14.72 21.40 -14.07
C LEU A 297 15.50 20.09 -14.29
N GLN A 298 15.55 19.26 -13.26
CA GLN A 298 15.96 17.86 -13.39
C GLN A 298 14.93 16.93 -12.74
N LEU A 299 14.23 16.14 -13.54
CA LEU A 299 13.38 15.05 -13.10
C LEU A 299 14.23 13.80 -12.87
N LEU A 300 14.43 13.43 -11.61
CA LEU A 300 15.20 12.25 -11.23
C LEU A 300 14.25 11.09 -10.90
N PHE A 301 14.30 10.02 -11.69
CA PHE A 301 13.55 8.79 -11.45
C PHE A 301 14.47 7.67 -10.95
N VAL A 302 14.19 7.14 -9.77
CA VAL A 302 14.99 6.10 -9.11
C VAL A 302 14.11 4.88 -8.88
N GLY A 303 14.43 3.74 -9.53
CA GLY A 303 13.68 2.51 -9.32
C GLY A 303 13.55 1.62 -10.56
N GLU A 304 12.65 0.64 -10.46
CA GLU A 304 12.34 -0.29 -11.54
C GLU A 304 11.30 0.30 -12.51
N GLY A 305 11.37 -0.10 -13.79
CA GLY A 305 10.40 0.33 -14.82
C GLY A 305 10.65 1.72 -15.40
N THR A 306 11.77 2.36 -15.05
CA THR A 306 12.14 3.72 -15.48
C THR A 306 12.49 3.82 -16.97
N GLU A 307 12.86 2.72 -17.63
CA GLU A 307 13.16 2.69 -19.08
C GLU A 307 12.00 3.15 -19.96
N ALA A 308 10.75 2.86 -19.54
CA ALA A 308 9.57 3.29 -20.27
C ALA A 308 9.44 4.83 -20.30
N ILE A 309 9.80 5.48 -19.19
CA ILE A 309 9.84 6.94 -19.08
C ILE A 309 10.92 7.50 -19.99
N ASN A 310 12.09 6.88 -20.05
CA ASN A 310 13.18 7.32 -20.92
C ASN A 310 12.75 7.37 -22.39
N ARG A 311 12.10 6.30 -22.87
CA ARG A 311 11.61 6.21 -24.24
C ARG A 311 10.56 7.28 -24.53
N ALA A 312 9.60 7.45 -23.62
CA ALA A 312 8.55 8.47 -23.77
C ALA A 312 9.14 9.90 -23.76
N ALA A 313 10.13 10.18 -22.91
CA ALA A 313 10.81 11.47 -22.85
C ALA A 313 11.58 11.80 -24.13
N GLY A 314 12.21 10.79 -24.75
CA GLY A 314 12.85 10.91 -26.06
C GLY A 314 11.86 11.28 -27.17
N ILE A 315 10.71 10.60 -27.22
CA ILE A 315 9.65 10.88 -28.21
C ILE A 315 9.09 12.30 -28.05
N LEU A 316 8.93 12.78 -26.81
CA LEU A 316 8.35 14.09 -26.51
C LEU A 316 9.35 15.25 -26.57
N GLY A 317 10.66 14.99 -26.72
CA GLY A 317 11.70 16.01 -26.82
C GLY A 317 12.08 16.67 -25.49
N VAL A 318 11.91 15.94 -24.39
CA VAL A 318 12.18 16.40 -23.00
C VAL A 318 13.20 15.51 -22.29
N LEU A 319 13.99 14.74 -23.05
CA LEU A 319 15.00 13.83 -22.51
C LEU A 319 16.10 14.56 -21.74
N ASP A 320 16.39 15.81 -22.10
CA ASP A 320 17.40 16.68 -21.47
C ASP A 320 17.12 16.98 -20.00
N VAL A 321 15.87 16.89 -19.55
CA VAL A 321 15.49 17.11 -18.15
C VAL A 321 15.23 15.82 -17.37
N VAL A 322 15.31 14.66 -18.01
CA VAL A 322 14.99 13.36 -17.39
C VAL A 322 16.28 12.59 -17.08
N LYS A 323 16.48 12.26 -15.80
CA LYS A 323 17.58 11.42 -15.33
C LYS A 323 17.02 10.16 -14.67
N ILE A 324 17.62 9.02 -14.99
CA ILE A 324 17.19 7.71 -14.48
C ILE A 324 18.32 7.06 -13.69
N MET A 325 17.94 6.44 -12.57
CA MET A 325 18.79 5.57 -11.77
C MET A 325 18.07 4.23 -11.55
N SER A 326 18.85 3.14 -11.46
CA SER A 326 18.34 1.83 -11.08
C SER A 326 17.81 1.83 -9.64
N ALA A 327 17.15 0.74 -9.25
CA ALA A 327 16.75 0.56 -7.86
C ALA A 327 17.98 0.61 -6.92
N VAL A 328 17.87 1.39 -5.85
CA VAL A 328 18.91 1.59 -4.83
C VAL A 328 18.41 1.13 -3.46
N SER A 329 19.31 1.07 -2.48
CA SER A 329 18.95 0.70 -1.11
C SER A 329 17.97 1.70 -0.48
N TYR A 330 17.21 1.26 0.52
CA TYR A 330 16.28 2.14 1.25
C TYR A 330 17.00 3.36 1.86
N ALA A 331 18.20 3.15 2.43
CA ALA A 331 19.01 4.23 2.97
C ALA A 331 19.38 5.28 1.91
N GLU A 332 19.71 4.82 0.69
CA GLU A 332 20.03 5.71 -0.41
C GLU A 332 18.80 6.46 -0.92
N VAL A 333 17.62 5.82 -0.94
CA VAL A 333 16.35 6.53 -1.24
C VAL A 333 16.11 7.64 -0.22
N CYS A 334 16.31 7.38 1.08
CA CYS A 334 16.17 8.41 2.11
C CYS A 334 17.17 9.57 1.93
N ARG A 335 18.42 9.27 1.56
CA ARG A 335 19.44 10.29 1.25
C ARG A 335 19.00 11.16 0.07
N LEU A 336 18.58 10.55 -1.03
CA LEU A 336 18.10 11.26 -2.22
C LEU A 336 16.85 12.09 -1.93
N GLN A 337 15.91 11.58 -1.12
CA GLN A 337 14.75 12.35 -0.67
C GLN A 337 15.15 13.57 0.15
N ALA A 338 16.19 13.42 0.99
CA ALA A 338 16.73 14.53 1.77
C ALA A 338 17.49 15.54 0.91
N GLU A 339 18.04 15.18 -0.26
CA GLU A 339 18.78 16.10 -1.13
C GLU A 339 17.91 16.73 -2.23
N ALA A 340 16.75 16.15 -2.54
CA ALA A 340 15.86 16.69 -3.56
C ALA A 340 15.24 18.05 -3.16
N ASN A 341 15.07 18.95 -4.14
CA ASN A 341 14.39 20.23 -3.93
C ASN A 341 12.87 20.03 -3.78
N ALA A 342 12.31 19.04 -4.49
CA ALA A 342 10.91 18.61 -4.36
C ALA A 342 10.75 17.11 -4.65
N LEU A 343 9.66 16.52 -4.16
CA LEU A 343 9.33 15.11 -4.33
C LEU A 343 8.09 14.94 -5.21
N LEU A 344 8.13 14.04 -6.18
CA LEU A 344 7.08 13.80 -7.16
C LEU A 344 6.26 12.57 -6.81
N LEU A 345 4.94 12.76 -6.73
CA LEU A 345 3.94 11.71 -6.63
C LEU A 345 3.19 11.60 -7.95
N LEU A 346 3.07 10.37 -8.45
CA LEU A 346 2.35 10.04 -9.66
C LEU A 346 1.14 9.17 -9.32
N GLY A 347 -0.02 9.60 -9.77
CA GLY A 347 -1.27 8.88 -9.69
C GLY A 347 -1.31 7.76 -10.71
N LEU A 348 -1.98 6.66 -10.34
CA LEU A 348 -2.20 5.53 -11.23
C LEU A 348 -3.23 5.88 -12.30
N ILE A 349 -3.17 5.18 -13.44
CA ILE A 349 -4.31 5.11 -14.34
C ILE A 349 -5.51 4.61 -13.52
N PRO A 350 -6.69 5.27 -13.58
CA PRO A 350 -7.88 4.85 -12.84
C PRO A 350 -8.20 3.38 -13.12
N MET A 351 -8.04 2.54 -12.11
CA MET A 351 -8.42 1.13 -12.09
C MET A 351 -9.33 0.91 -10.90
N LYS A 352 -10.35 0.07 -11.04
CA LYS A 352 -11.36 -0.16 -10.02
C LYS A 352 -10.75 -0.53 -8.65
N GLY A 353 -10.97 0.32 -7.65
CA GLY A 353 -10.52 0.13 -6.27
C GLY A 353 -9.08 0.57 -5.99
N TYR A 354 -8.34 1.03 -7.01
CA TYR A 354 -6.99 1.57 -6.85
C TYR A 354 -6.98 3.03 -6.36
N GLU A 355 -8.12 3.71 -6.41
CA GLU A 355 -8.34 5.06 -5.85
C GLU A 355 -8.12 5.07 -4.31
N LEU A 356 -8.08 3.89 -3.69
CA LEU A 356 -7.94 3.67 -2.25
C LEU A 356 -6.49 3.34 -1.83
N CYS A 357 -5.46 3.63 -2.64
CA CYS A 357 -4.11 3.13 -2.43
C CYS A 357 -3.02 4.21 -2.54
N GLY A 358 -2.23 4.41 -1.47
CA GLY A 358 -1.00 5.19 -1.54
C GLY A 358 -0.20 5.21 -0.25
N SER A 359 0.94 4.51 -0.20
CA SER A 359 1.86 4.56 0.97
C SER A 359 2.99 5.57 0.82
N LYS A 360 3.36 5.94 -0.42
CA LYS A 360 4.48 6.86 -0.71
C LYS A 360 4.28 8.24 -0.10
N VAL A 361 3.04 8.74 -0.07
CA VAL A 361 2.66 10.02 0.53
C VAL A 361 3.27 10.17 1.92
N PHE A 362 3.12 9.17 2.79
CA PHE A 362 3.58 9.24 4.17
C PHE A 362 5.11 9.28 4.30
N SER A 363 5.84 8.60 3.41
CA SER A 363 7.30 8.71 3.37
C SER A 363 7.76 10.11 2.96
N TYR A 364 7.02 10.78 2.08
CA TYR A 364 7.34 12.14 1.63
C TYR A 364 6.98 13.18 2.69
N LEU A 365 5.88 12.98 3.44
CA LEU A 365 5.56 13.82 4.61
C LEU A 365 6.71 13.78 5.63
N LYS A 366 7.26 12.59 5.90
CA LYS A 366 8.42 12.42 6.78
C LYS A 366 9.66 13.15 6.26
N ALA A 367 9.88 13.16 4.95
CA ALA A 367 11.05 13.79 4.34
C ALA A 367 11.06 15.33 4.47
N GLY A 368 9.93 15.96 4.80
CA GLY A 368 9.87 17.41 5.04
C GLY A 368 10.23 18.25 3.81
N ARG A 369 9.94 17.74 2.62
CA ARG A 369 10.21 18.40 1.33
C ARG A 369 8.92 18.87 0.65
N PRO A 370 8.97 19.89 -0.21
CA PRO A 370 7.87 20.21 -1.12
C PRO A 370 7.43 18.98 -1.91
N ILE A 371 6.12 18.82 -2.10
CA ILE A 371 5.53 17.65 -2.78
C ILE A 371 4.78 18.13 -4.02
N ILE A 372 5.13 17.60 -5.19
CA ILE A 372 4.39 17.80 -6.43
C ILE A 372 3.52 16.56 -6.66
N GLY A 373 2.20 16.74 -6.64
CA GLY A 373 1.23 15.68 -6.95
C GLY A 373 0.73 15.80 -8.38
N ILE A 374 0.78 14.71 -9.15
CA ILE A 374 0.06 14.57 -10.42
C ILE A 374 -0.92 13.43 -10.23
N LEU A 375 -2.12 13.75 -9.79
CA LEU A 375 -3.04 12.78 -9.19
C LEU A 375 -4.44 12.92 -9.80
N PRO A 376 -5.20 11.81 -9.93
CA PRO A 376 -6.64 11.89 -10.13
C PRO A 376 -7.33 12.39 -8.85
N GLU A 377 -8.66 12.50 -8.90
CA GLU A 377 -9.47 12.65 -7.70
C GLU A 377 -9.46 11.36 -6.87
N ASP A 378 -8.47 11.24 -5.98
CA ASP A 378 -8.24 10.07 -5.13
C ASP A 378 -7.89 10.43 -3.68
N GLU A 379 -7.71 9.41 -2.85
CA GLU A 379 -7.38 9.58 -1.44
C GLU A 379 -5.99 10.19 -1.20
N MET A 380 -5.05 10.04 -2.14
CA MET A 380 -3.75 10.71 -2.03
C MET A 380 -3.91 12.22 -2.19
N ARG A 381 -4.73 12.69 -3.15
CA ARG A 381 -5.07 14.10 -3.32
C ARG A 381 -5.72 14.67 -2.04
N THR A 382 -6.67 13.96 -1.45
CA THR A 382 -7.31 14.34 -0.18
C THR A 382 -6.31 14.47 0.97
N VAL A 383 -5.40 13.51 1.14
CA VAL A 383 -4.35 13.58 2.18
C VAL A 383 -3.44 14.78 1.96
N LEU A 384 -2.99 15.02 0.72
CA LEU A 384 -2.13 16.15 0.38
C LEU A 384 -2.81 17.51 0.67
N HIS A 385 -4.10 17.66 0.34
CA HIS A 385 -4.86 18.85 0.69
C HIS A 385 -4.97 19.05 2.21
N ARG A 386 -5.21 17.98 2.97
CA ARG A 386 -5.32 18.04 4.45
C ARG A 386 -4.03 18.52 5.11
N VAL A 387 -2.87 18.22 4.52
CA VAL A 387 -1.56 18.71 4.99
C VAL A 387 -1.13 20.01 4.30
N GLY A 388 -2.02 20.69 3.57
CA GLY A 388 -1.75 22.02 3.01
C GLY A 388 -0.88 22.05 1.76
N VAL A 389 -0.71 20.93 1.05
CA VAL A 389 0.01 20.91 -0.23
C VAL A 389 -0.82 21.58 -1.32
N ARG A 390 -0.21 22.55 -2.00
CA ARG A 390 -0.85 23.38 -3.05
C ARG A 390 -0.38 23.04 -4.46
N THR A 391 0.69 22.27 -4.58
CA THR A 391 1.36 21.87 -5.82
C THR A 391 0.80 20.54 -6.33
N ILE A 392 -0.50 20.51 -6.60
CA ILE A 392 -1.22 19.34 -7.11
C ILE A 392 -1.83 19.70 -8.47
N ALA A 393 -1.57 18.89 -9.49
CA ALA A 393 -2.17 18.99 -10.81
C ALA A 393 -3.01 17.74 -11.10
N ASP A 394 -4.05 17.90 -11.91
CA ASP A 394 -4.83 16.76 -12.38
C ASP A 394 -4.01 15.86 -13.33
N ILE A 395 -4.15 14.54 -13.15
CA ILE A 395 -3.44 13.52 -13.93
C ILE A 395 -3.79 13.53 -15.42
N GLU A 396 -4.91 14.14 -15.83
CA GLU A 396 -5.34 14.26 -17.21
C GLU A 396 -5.04 15.63 -17.83
N SER A 397 -4.46 16.57 -17.08
CA SER A 397 -4.31 17.98 -17.48
C SER A 397 -2.83 18.40 -17.65
N PRO A 398 -2.24 18.29 -18.87
CA PRO A 398 -0.89 18.78 -19.13
C PRO A 398 -0.67 20.27 -18.82
N SER A 399 -1.71 21.10 -18.99
CA SER A 399 -1.65 22.55 -18.74
C SER A 399 -1.53 22.88 -17.25
N GLU A 400 -2.26 22.17 -16.38
CA GLU A 400 -2.11 22.30 -14.93
C GLU A 400 -0.74 21.83 -14.48
N ILE A 401 -0.25 20.71 -15.01
CA ILE A 401 1.10 20.21 -14.74
C ILE A 401 2.14 21.27 -15.09
N ALA A 402 2.06 21.88 -16.29
CA ALA A 402 2.95 22.96 -16.70
C ALA A 402 2.91 24.16 -15.73
N THR A 403 1.73 24.49 -15.21
CA THR A 403 1.52 25.60 -14.26
C THR A 403 2.14 25.30 -12.89
N VAL A 404 1.92 24.10 -12.35
CA VAL A 404 2.50 23.67 -11.08
C VAL A 404 4.02 23.64 -11.16
N PHE A 405 4.60 23.09 -12.23
CA PHE A 405 6.06 23.08 -12.40
C PHE A 405 6.64 24.48 -12.57
N ARG A 406 5.94 25.40 -13.26
CA ARG A 406 6.34 26.81 -13.33
C ARG A 406 6.44 27.43 -11.94
N GLN A 407 5.39 27.30 -11.12
CA GLN A 407 5.34 27.86 -9.76
C GLN A 407 6.47 27.31 -8.88
N VAL A 408 6.73 26.01 -8.95
CA VAL A 408 7.81 25.38 -8.18
C VAL A 408 9.18 25.90 -8.64
N LEU A 409 9.41 26.00 -9.95
CA LEU A 409 10.69 26.50 -10.49
C LEU A 409 10.92 27.98 -10.18
N GLU A 410 9.88 28.82 -10.25
CA GLU A 410 9.96 30.23 -9.86
C GLU A 410 10.29 30.36 -8.36
N ALA A 411 9.58 29.63 -7.50
CA ALA A 411 9.86 29.64 -6.07
C ALA A 411 11.25 29.06 -5.72
N TRP A 412 11.75 28.09 -6.49
CA TRP A 412 13.12 27.60 -6.33
C TRP A 412 14.13 28.69 -6.65
N ARG A 413 13.96 29.43 -7.75
CA ARG A 413 14.84 30.53 -8.14
C ARG A 413 14.81 31.68 -7.14
N GLU A 414 13.66 31.93 -6.52
CA GLU A 414 13.47 33.00 -5.52
C GLU A 414 13.86 32.57 -4.09
N GLY A 415 14.19 31.29 -3.86
CA GLY A 415 14.49 30.76 -2.53
C GLY A 415 13.26 30.63 -1.62
N THR A 416 12.05 30.59 -2.18
CA THR A 416 10.77 30.57 -1.47
C THR A 416 10.07 29.20 -1.47
N LEU A 417 10.78 28.13 -1.85
CA LEU A 417 10.26 26.75 -1.85
C LEU A 417 9.74 26.27 -0.49
N SER A 418 10.22 26.84 0.62
CA SER A 418 9.72 26.51 1.96
C SER A 418 8.21 26.71 2.09
N SER A 419 7.62 27.61 1.30
CA SER A 419 6.17 27.86 1.27
C SER A 419 5.36 26.68 0.73
N PHE A 420 5.99 25.74 0.01
CA PHE A 420 5.36 24.53 -0.54
C PHE A 420 5.61 23.27 0.30
N VAL A 421 6.32 23.39 1.43
CA VAL A 421 6.49 22.27 2.36
C VAL A 421 5.14 21.97 3.03
N PRO A 422 4.74 20.69 3.16
CA PRO A 422 3.52 20.32 3.88
C PRO A 422 3.49 20.87 5.31
N ASP A 423 2.30 21.22 5.80
CA ASP A 423 2.11 21.68 7.18
C ASP A 423 2.56 20.60 8.16
N ARG A 424 3.50 20.96 9.03
CA ARG A 424 4.13 20.01 9.95
C ARG A 424 3.13 19.47 10.97
N LYS A 425 2.27 20.33 11.52
CA LYS A 425 1.32 19.94 12.58
C LYS A 425 0.29 18.93 12.05
N SER A 426 -0.28 19.20 10.88
CA SER A 426 -1.18 18.29 10.18
C SER A 426 -0.47 17.00 9.76
N SER A 427 0.77 17.07 9.30
CA SER A 427 1.56 15.89 8.93
C SER A 427 1.86 14.97 10.13
N GLU A 428 2.09 15.51 11.33
CA GLU A 428 2.32 14.73 12.56
C GLU A 428 1.12 13.86 12.97
N THR A 429 -0.09 14.15 12.48
CA THR A 429 -1.26 13.28 12.70
C THR A 429 -1.06 11.89 12.10
N TYR A 430 -0.22 11.76 11.06
CA TYR A 430 0.13 10.50 10.41
C TYR A 430 1.38 9.83 11.02
N SER A 431 1.93 10.37 12.11
CA SER A 431 3.03 9.74 12.82
C SER A 431 2.61 8.41 13.45
N ALA A 432 3.56 7.48 13.56
CA ALA A 432 3.34 6.17 14.19
C ALA A 432 2.73 6.30 15.59
N LYS A 433 3.16 7.31 16.37
CA LYS A 433 2.63 7.57 17.71
C LYS A 433 1.14 7.90 17.70
N GLN A 434 0.72 8.87 16.88
CA GLN A 434 -0.69 9.28 16.82
C GLN A 434 -1.59 8.16 16.27
N GLN A 435 -1.13 7.48 15.21
CA GLN A 435 -1.86 6.35 14.64
C GLN A 435 -1.96 5.19 15.64
N THR A 436 -0.95 4.96 16.49
CA THR A 436 -1.00 3.90 17.51
C THR A 436 -2.00 4.24 18.62
N LEU A 437 -2.12 5.50 19.02
CA LEU A 437 -3.17 5.93 19.95
C LEU A 437 -4.57 5.71 19.38
N ALA A 438 -4.77 5.99 18.09
CA ALA A 438 -6.03 5.69 17.39
C ALA A 438 -6.31 4.17 17.35
N LEU A 439 -5.29 3.36 17.08
CA LEU A 439 -5.39 1.89 17.12
C LEU A 439 -5.80 1.39 18.51
N VAL A 440 -5.20 1.91 19.59
CA VAL A 440 -5.53 1.50 20.96
C VAL A 440 -7.02 1.68 21.25
N ARG A 441 -7.65 2.77 20.78
CA ARG A 441 -9.11 2.95 20.96
C ARG A 441 -9.90 1.81 20.34
N ALA A 442 -9.55 1.41 19.12
CA ALA A 442 -10.17 0.26 18.44
C ALA A 442 -9.94 -1.04 19.22
N LEU A 443 -8.71 -1.26 19.72
CA LEU A 443 -8.36 -2.42 20.56
C LEU A 443 -9.15 -2.48 21.88
N GLU A 444 -9.49 -1.32 22.44
CA GLU A 444 -10.29 -1.17 23.66
C GLU A 444 -11.80 -1.21 23.41
N GLY A 445 -12.24 -1.20 22.15
CA GLY A 445 -13.66 -1.10 21.79
C GLY A 445 -14.24 0.28 22.07
N ALA A 446 -13.39 1.29 22.24
CA ALA A 446 -13.80 2.68 22.41
C ALA A 446 -14.09 3.31 21.03
N PRO A 447 -15.13 4.15 20.90
CA PRO A 447 -15.42 4.85 19.64
C PRO A 447 -14.22 5.66 19.10
N PRO A 448 -14.11 5.87 17.78
CA PRO A 448 -13.07 6.74 17.22
C PRO A 448 -13.16 8.17 17.77
N VAL A 449 -12.04 8.90 17.76
CA VAL A 449 -12.01 10.33 18.14
C VAL A 449 -12.81 11.16 17.15
N ASP A 450 -12.61 10.89 15.86
CA ASP A 450 -13.35 11.48 14.74
C ASP A 450 -14.33 10.42 14.22
N PRO A 451 -15.64 10.52 14.54
CA PRO A 451 -16.62 9.54 14.10
C PRO A 451 -16.76 9.52 12.58
N PHE A 452 -16.91 8.33 12.03
CA PHE A 452 -17.33 8.18 10.64
C PHE A 452 -18.78 8.65 10.48
N VAL A 453 -19.02 9.51 9.50
CA VAL A 453 -20.35 10.04 9.16
C VAL A 453 -20.75 9.48 7.80
N PRO A 454 -21.77 8.60 7.72
CA PRO A 454 -22.25 8.09 6.45
C PRO A 454 -22.67 9.19 5.48
N GLY A 455 -22.34 9.02 4.20
CA GLY A 455 -22.63 9.99 3.15
C GLY A 455 -21.74 11.24 3.19
N SER A 456 -20.72 11.30 4.05
CA SER A 456 -19.78 12.43 4.11
C SER A 456 -18.84 12.49 2.91
N VAL A 457 -18.69 11.39 2.18
CA VAL A 457 -17.85 11.28 0.99
C VAL A 457 -18.60 10.50 -0.09
N GLU A 458 -18.35 10.84 -1.35
CA GLU A 458 -18.87 10.03 -2.45
C GLU A 458 -18.03 8.76 -2.63
N ILE A 459 -18.69 7.62 -2.87
CA ILE A 459 -18.00 6.41 -3.28
C ILE A 459 -17.35 6.60 -4.67
N PRO A 460 -16.19 5.99 -4.96
CA PRO A 460 -15.53 6.12 -6.25
C PRO A 460 -16.46 5.80 -7.43
N PRO A 461 -16.40 6.54 -8.54
CA PRO A 461 -17.24 6.28 -9.71
C PRO A 461 -17.16 4.84 -10.21
N SER A 462 -15.97 4.22 -10.11
CA SER A 462 -15.72 2.83 -10.49
C SER A 462 -16.47 1.80 -9.64
N LEU A 463 -16.95 2.18 -8.45
CA LEU A 463 -17.67 1.31 -7.52
C LEU A 463 -19.17 1.63 -7.42
N LYS A 464 -19.61 2.82 -7.87
CA LYS A 464 -21.02 3.25 -7.84
C LYS A 464 -21.97 2.27 -8.52
N GLY A 465 -21.59 1.70 -9.66
CA GLY A 465 -22.43 0.75 -10.40
C GLY A 465 -22.48 -0.65 -9.77
N ASP A 466 -21.42 -1.04 -9.06
CA ASP A 466 -21.30 -2.37 -8.45
C ASP A 466 -21.96 -2.44 -7.09
N ILE A 467 -21.82 -1.40 -6.28
CA ILE A 467 -22.50 -1.23 -4.99
C ILE A 467 -23.91 -0.74 -5.32
N GLY A 468 -24.81 -1.68 -5.64
CA GLY A 468 -26.21 -1.34 -5.90
C GLY A 468 -26.86 -0.63 -4.72
N LYS A 469 -27.98 0.07 -4.94
CA LYS A 469 -28.69 0.86 -3.90
C LYS A 469 -29.10 0.05 -2.65
N ALA A 470 -29.20 -1.27 -2.77
CA ALA A 470 -29.58 -2.17 -1.69
C ALA A 470 -28.37 -2.87 -1.01
N GLY A 471 -27.14 -2.61 -1.44
CA GLY A 471 -25.97 -3.37 -1.01
C GLY A 471 -25.89 -4.77 -1.66
N TRP A 472 -25.02 -5.64 -1.16
CA TRP A 472 -24.76 -6.95 -1.75
C TRP A 472 -25.33 -8.16 -1.02
N VAL A 473 -25.67 -8.03 0.26
CA VAL A 473 -26.06 -9.13 1.14
C VAL A 473 -27.40 -8.83 1.77
#